data_AF-A0A969TVB4-F1
#
_entry.id   AF-A0A969TVB4-F1
#
_cell.length_a   1.000
_cell.length_b   1.000
_cell.length_c   1.000
_cell.angle_alpha   90.00
_cell.angle_beta   90.00
_cell.angle_gamma   90.00
#
_symmetry.space_group_name_H-M   'P 1'
#
loop_
_entity.id
_entity.type
_entity.pdbx_description
1 polymer ?
#
loop_
_entity_poly.entity_id
_entity_poly.type
_entity_poly.pdbx_seq_one_letter_code
_entity_poly.pdbx_strand_id
1 'polypeptide(L)'
;MKIYLISLQLLYGAAIPAWVIVWLIALMTLDAGFQLWNVMFFSLTTLFPVVAGLSAVYAWKSLDHPRRAAMINALPILWTALIFYYASYM
;
A
#
# COMPACT_ATOMS: atom_id res chain seq x y z
N MET A 1 -0.77 19.75 9.99
CA MET A 1 -0.35 18.76 8.97
C MET A 1 0.79 17.86 9.40
N LYS A 2 1.85 18.36 10.06
CA LYS A 2 2.95 17.50 10.56
C LYS A 2 2.47 16.30 11.38
N ILE A 3 1.67 16.55 12.42
CA ILE A 3 1.12 15.49 13.29
C ILE A 3 0.30 14.49 12.47
N TYR A 4 -0.57 14.96 11.57
CA TYR A 4 -1.34 14.10 10.67
C TYR A 4 -0.45 13.16 9.83
N LEU A 5 0.60 13.69 9.19
CA LEU A 5 1.51 12.89 8.38
C LEU A 5 2.26 11.85 9.23
N ILE A 6 2.74 12.25 10.42
CA ILE A 6 3.42 11.36 11.37
C ILE A 6 2.47 10.24 11.82
N SER A 7 1.26 10.57 12.25
CA SER A 7 0.27 9.59 12.70
C SER A 7 -0.07 8.57 11.60
N LEU A 8 -0.24 9.02 10.35
CA LEU A 8 -0.52 8.13 9.22
C LEU A 8 0.66 7.22 8.88
N GLN A 9 1.88 7.75 8.92
CA GLN A 9 3.09 6.97 8.64
C GLN A 9 3.38 5.95 9.74
N LEU A 10 3.13 6.29 11.01
CA LEU A 10 3.19 5.35 12.11
C LEU A 10 2.16 4.24 11.95
N LEU A 11 0.94 4.57 11.51
CA LEU A 11 -0.09 3.57 11.20
C LEU A 11 0.37 2.63 10.07
N TYR A 12 0.95 3.17 8.99
CA TYR A 12 1.48 2.35 7.90
C TYR A 12 2.65 1.47 8.34
N GLY A 13 3.57 2.01 9.16
CA GLY A 13 4.66 1.25 9.75
C GLY A 13 4.16 0.11 10.64
N ALA A 14 3.16 0.39 11.49
CA ALA A 14 2.52 -0.61 12.34
C ALA A 14 1.73 -1.67 11.56
N ALA A 15 1.30 -1.36 10.34
CA ALA A 15 0.63 -2.30 9.45
C ALA A 15 1.60 -3.23 8.70
N ILE A 16 2.92 -3.00 8.72
CA ILE A 16 3.90 -3.85 8.02
C ILE A 16 3.84 -5.33 8.45
N PRO A 17 3.75 -5.68 9.75
CA PRO A 17 3.61 -7.08 10.15
C PRO A 17 2.35 -7.74 9.59
N ALA A 18 1.21 -7.01 9.62
CA ALA A 18 -0.03 -7.49 9.00
C ALA A 18 0.10 -7.61 7.47
N TRP A 19 0.88 -6.73 6.86
CA TRP A 19 1.16 -6.74 5.43
C TRP A 19 1.92 -8.00 4.98
N VAL A 20 2.87 -8.48 5.79
CA VAL A 20 3.60 -9.73 5.50
C VAL A 20 2.64 -10.91 5.35
N ILE A 21 1.56 -10.96 6.16
CA ILE A 21 0.54 -12.00 6.05
C ILE A 21 -0.18 -11.92 4.71
N VAL A 22 -0.59 -10.73 4.28
CA VAL A 22 -1.24 -10.50 2.97
C VAL A 22 -0.30 -10.89 1.83
N TRP A 23 0.99 -10.56 1.95
CA TRP A 23 1.99 -10.93 0.95
C TRP A 23 2.20 -12.45 0.85
N LEU A 24 2.20 -13.18 1.97
CA LEU A 24 2.28 -14.65 1.96
C LEU A 24 1.04 -15.28 1.29
N ILE A 25 -0.16 -14.77 1.57
CA ILE A 25 -1.38 -15.21 0.88
C ILE A 25 -1.24 -14.96 -0.63
N ALA A 26 -0.75 -13.78 -1.02
CA ALA A 26 -0.53 -13.45 -2.42
C ALA A 26 0.49 -14.38 -3.10
N LEU A 27 1.55 -14.77 -2.39
CA LEU A 27 2.53 -15.72 -2.91
C LEU A 27 1.90 -17.10 -3.16
N MET A 28 1.09 -17.60 -2.22
CA MET A 28 0.39 -18.89 -2.34
C MET A 28 -0.57 -18.95 -3.52
N THR A 29 -1.11 -17.82 -3.95
CA THR A 29 -2.03 -17.78 -5.11
C THR A 29 -1.34 -18.09 -6.44
N LEU A 30 -0.02 -17.96 -6.52
CA LEU A 30 0.73 -18.32 -7.72
C LEU A 30 0.82 -19.84 -7.91
N ASP A 31 0.77 -20.62 -6.83
CA ASP A 31 0.78 -22.09 -6.88
C ASP A 31 -0.53 -22.66 -7.48
N ALA A 32 -1.64 -21.90 -7.38
CA ALA A 32 -2.92 -22.26 -7.98
C ALA A 32 -2.96 -22.06 -9.51
N GLY A 33 -1.86 -21.55 -10.11
CA GLY A 33 -1.69 -21.37 -11.55
C GLY A 33 -1.47 -19.92 -11.96
N PHE A 34 -0.82 -19.72 -13.11
CA PHE A 34 -0.51 -18.41 -13.70
C PHE A 34 -1.73 -17.78 -14.38
N GLN A 35 -2.74 -17.44 -13.58
CA GLN A 35 -3.86 -16.63 -14.02
C GLN A 35 -3.53 -15.14 -13.88
N LEU A 36 -4.05 -14.32 -14.79
CA LEU A 36 -3.80 -12.86 -14.79
C LEU A 36 -4.12 -12.23 -13.44
N TRP A 37 -5.22 -12.64 -12.79
CA TRP A 37 -5.65 -12.10 -11.50
C TRP A 37 -4.66 -12.41 -10.37
N ASN A 38 -4.12 -13.63 -10.31
CA ASN A 38 -3.14 -14.03 -9.30
C ASN A 38 -1.83 -13.26 -9.46
N VAL A 39 -1.36 -13.11 -10.71
CA VAL A 39 -0.15 -12.33 -11.01
C VAL A 39 -0.34 -10.85 -10.66
N MET A 40 -1.50 -10.27 -10.95
CA MET A 40 -1.82 -8.88 -10.59
C MET A 40 -1.91 -8.70 -9.09
N PHE A 41 -2.58 -9.60 -8.37
CA PHE A 41 -2.67 -9.55 -6.91
C PHE A 41 -1.28 -9.62 -6.26
N PHE A 42 -0.45 -10.59 -6.66
CA PHE A 42 0.92 -10.72 -6.17
C PHE A 42 1.78 -9.49 -6.47
N SER A 43 1.71 -8.97 -7.70
CA SER A 43 2.51 -7.81 -8.13
C SER A 43 2.10 -6.54 -7.38
N LEU A 44 0.80 -6.26 -7.28
CA LEU A 44 0.27 -5.11 -6.53
C LEU A 44 0.62 -5.19 -5.05
N THR A 45 0.57 -6.39 -4.48
CA THR A 45 0.92 -6.64 -3.08
C THR A 45 2.43 -6.50 -2.85
N THR A 46 3.25 -6.95 -3.78
CA THR A 46 4.71 -6.81 -3.67
C THR A 46 5.16 -5.33 -3.77
N LEU A 47 4.47 -4.52 -4.57
CA LEU A 47 4.81 -3.10 -4.77
C LEU A 47 4.32 -2.17 -3.64
N PHE A 48 3.35 -2.59 -2.83
CA PHE A 48 2.74 -1.73 -1.81
C PHE A 48 3.74 -1.06 -0.85
N PRO A 49 4.75 -1.76 -0.27
CA PRO A 49 5.70 -1.11 0.64
C PRO A 49 6.51 0.00 -0.04
N VAL A 50 6.84 -0.19 -1.33
CA VAL A 50 7.54 0.81 -2.14
C VAL A 50 6.66 2.03 -2.33
N VAL A 51 5.39 1.82 -2.68
CA VAL A 51 4.41 2.90 -2.84
C VAL A 51 4.21 3.69 -1.54
N ALA A 52 4.04 2.99 -0.42
CA ALA A 52 3.88 3.61 0.91
C ALA A 52 5.12 4.41 1.34
N GLY A 53 6.32 3.88 1.09
CA GLY A 53 7.58 4.56 1.36
C GLY A 53 7.75 5.82 0.52
N LEU A 54 7.52 5.72 -0.80
CA LEU A 54 7.61 6.86 -1.71
C LEU A 54 6.57 7.94 -1.35
N SER A 55 5.31 7.56 -1.07
CA SER A 55 4.29 8.52 -0.67
C SER A 55 4.68 9.25 0.61
N ALA A 56 5.27 8.56 1.59
CA ALA A 56 5.74 9.20 2.82
C ALA A 56 6.81 10.26 2.51
N VAL A 57 7.84 9.91 1.71
CA VAL A 57 8.91 10.83 1.33
C VAL A 57 8.38 12.06 0.58
N TYR A 58 7.50 11.85 -0.41
CA TYR A 58 6.93 12.95 -1.21
C TYR A 58 5.94 13.81 -0.41
N ALA A 59 5.21 13.23 0.55
CA ALA A 59 4.34 13.99 1.44
C ALA A 59 5.16 14.90 2.37
N TRP A 60 6.30 14.43 2.89
CA TRP A 60 7.23 15.26 3.67
C TRP A 60 7.84 16.41 2.86
N LYS A 61 8.22 16.17 1.61
CA LYS A 61 8.70 17.24 0.71
C LYS A 61 7.65 18.30 0.41
N SER A 62 6.37 17.95 0.52
CA SER A 62 5.24 18.84 0.21
C SER A 62 4.65 19.50 1.45
N LEU A 63 5.40 19.59 2.56
CA LEU A 63 4.88 20.07 3.85
C LEU A 63 4.27 21.47 3.79
N ASP A 64 4.87 22.35 2.99
CA ASP A 64 4.41 23.73 2.76
C ASP A 64 3.12 23.79 1.93
N HIS A 65 2.75 22.68 1.29
CA HIS A 65 1.53 22.51 0.50
C HIS A 65 0.62 21.44 1.14
N PRO A 66 -0.11 21.80 2.22
CA PRO A 66 -0.79 20.84 3.10
C PRO A 66 -1.80 19.95 2.38
N ARG A 67 -2.53 20.49 1.39
CA ARG A 67 -3.48 19.71 0.57
C ARG A 67 -2.77 18.66 -0.28
N ARG A 68 -1.64 19.04 -0.90
CA ARG A 68 -0.82 18.13 -1.72
C ARG A 68 -0.20 17.03 -0.87
N ALA A 69 0.36 17.37 0.29
CA ALA A 69 0.91 16.39 1.21
C ALA A 69 -0.14 15.37 1.67
N ALA A 70 -1.36 15.83 2.01
CA ALA A 70 -2.46 14.94 2.37
C ALA A 70 -2.89 14.02 1.23
N MET A 71 -3.03 14.55 0.00
CA MET A 71 -3.37 13.74 -1.18
C MET A 71 -2.32 12.67 -1.46
N ILE A 72 -1.03 13.01 -1.38
CA ILE A 72 0.06 12.04 -1.57
C ILE A 72 0.01 10.96 -0.49
N ASN A 73 -0.21 11.34 0.77
CA ASN A 73 -0.26 10.40 1.89
C ASN A 73 -1.53 9.53 1.88
N ALA A 74 -2.58 9.89 1.13
CA ALA A 74 -3.77 9.05 0.93
C ALA A 74 -3.57 7.96 -0.13
N LEU A 75 -2.52 8.05 -0.94
CA LEU A 75 -2.26 7.13 -2.05
C LEU A 75 -2.09 5.66 -1.58
N PRO A 76 -1.42 5.36 -0.46
CA PRO A 76 -1.37 3.99 0.07
C PRO A 76 -2.74 3.43 0.42
N ILE A 77 -3.67 4.25 0.92
CA ILE A 77 -5.04 3.81 1.25
C ILE A 77 -5.77 3.36 -0.03
N LEU A 78 -5.66 4.16 -1.09
CA LEU A 78 -6.24 3.82 -2.40
C LEU A 78 -5.60 2.56 -2.97
N TRP A 79 -4.29 2.37 -2.77
CA TRP A 79 -3.59 1.16 -3.18
C TRP A 79 -4.09 -0.07 -2.42
N THR A 80 -4.31 0.04 -1.10
CA THR A 80 -4.89 -1.04 -0.30
C THR A 80 -6.30 -1.40 -0.79
N ALA A 81 -7.14 -0.40 -1.13
CA ALA A 81 -8.46 -0.66 -1.70
C ALA A 81 -8.38 -1.41 -3.04
N LEU A 82 -7.40 -1.07 -3.88
CA LEU A 82 -7.14 -1.80 -5.11
C LEU A 82 -6.75 -3.26 -4.84
N ILE A 83 -5.86 -3.51 -3.89
CA ILE A 83 -5.48 -4.89 -3.50
C ILE A 83 -6.70 -5.69 -3.03
N PHE A 84 -7.56 -5.10 -2.18
CA PHE A 84 -8.79 -5.76 -1.72
C PHE A 84 -9.77 -6.06 -2.85
N TYR A 85 -9.87 -5.17 -3.84
CA TYR A 85 -10.66 -5.43 -5.03
C TYR A 85 -10.16 -6.69 -5.75
N TYR A 86 -8.86 -6.80 -6.02
CA TYR A 86 -8.30 -8.00 -6.67
C TYR A 86 -8.45 -9.26 -5.81
N ALA A 87 -8.29 -9.16 -4.49
CA ALA A 87 -8.50 -10.27 -3.57
C ALA A 87 -9.93 -10.84 -3.60
N SER A 88 -10.92 -10.05 -4.00
CA SER A 88 -12.32 -10.51 -4.10
C SER A 88 -12.65 -11.36 -5.34
N TYR A 89 -11.74 -11.40 -6.33
CA TYR A 89 -11.89 -12.20 -7.56
C TYR A 89 -11.04 -13.48 -7.57
N MET A 90 -10.33 -13.75 -6.47
CA MET A 90 -9.55 -14.97 -6.27
C MET A 90 -10.40 -16.05 -5.61
#